data_AF-A0A242MSB3-F1
#
_entry.id   AF-A0A242MSB3-F1
#
_cell.length_a   1.000
_cell.length_b   1.000
_cell.length_c   1.000
_cell.angle_alpha   90.00
_cell.angle_beta   90.00
_cell.angle_gamma   90.00
#
_symmetry.space_group_name_H-M   'P 1'
#
loop_
_entity.id
_entity.type
_entity.pdbx_description
1 polymer ?
#
loop_
_entity_poly.entity_id
_entity_poly.type
_entity_poly.pdbx_seq_one_letter_code
_entity_poly.pdbx_strand_id
1 'polypeptide(L)'
;MSTLDPDAQAVLDAWFGTPDLPEFGHARRQWFKKSPTFDASLRERFGPMLESALRGELASWQATPPGALALIVMLDQFTRNCFRGTQRAFSGDMMALKIARELVDTGKERSLPTPCHRMFVAMPFEHDENLESQREAVRLHQILFDETRDKDIESGLKYAILHAEVIETFGRFPHRNAILGRESTAEELEWLKMNRGF
;
A
#
# COMPACT_ATOMS: atom_id res chain seq x y z
N MET A 1 -26.72 -9.50 1.57
CA MET A 1 -25.38 -8.99 1.92
C MET A 1 -24.40 -9.67 0.98
N SER A 2 -23.55 -8.92 0.27
CA SER A 2 -22.53 -9.54 -0.59
C SER A 2 -21.54 -10.28 0.30
N THR A 3 -21.27 -11.55 0.00
CA THR A 3 -20.22 -12.32 0.66
C THR A 3 -18.87 -11.97 0.06
N LEU A 4 -17.81 -12.01 0.87
CA LEU A 4 -16.45 -11.83 0.38
C LEU A 4 -16.08 -12.99 -0.56
N ASP A 5 -15.44 -12.67 -1.68
CA ASP A 5 -14.94 -13.64 -2.63
C ASP A 5 -13.81 -14.49 -1.99
N PRO A 6 -13.80 -15.82 -2.12
CA PRO A 6 -12.74 -16.67 -1.56
C PRO A 6 -11.33 -16.28 -2.02
N ASP A 7 -11.16 -15.82 -3.26
CA ASP A 7 -9.86 -15.38 -3.78
C ASP A 7 -9.42 -14.07 -3.14
N ALA A 8 -10.37 -13.16 -2.87
CA ALA A 8 -10.10 -11.94 -2.10
C ALA A 8 -9.68 -12.27 -0.67
N GLN A 9 -10.32 -13.25 -0.02
CA GLN A 9 -9.91 -13.73 1.30
C GLN A 9 -8.48 -14.32 1.26
N ALA A 10 -8.15 -15.11 0.24
CA ALA A 10 -6.81 -15.70 0.11
C ALA A 10 -5.70 -14.65 -0.02
N VAL A 11 -5.98 -13.52 -0.69
CA VAL A 11 -5.06 -12.37 -0.75
C VAL A 11 -4.87 -11.75 0.63
N LEU A 12 -5.96 -11.49 1.36
CA LEU A 12 -5.89 -10.93 2.71
C LEU A 12 -5.15 -11.87 3.66
N ASP A 13 -5.41 -13.17 3.63
CA ASP A 13 -4.74 -14.15 4.48
C ASP A 13 -3.24 -14.23 4.19
N ALA A 14 -2.85 -14.18 2.90
CA ALA A 14 -1.44 -14.15 2.52
C ALA A 14 -0.73 -12.91 3.07
N TRP A 15 -1.41 -11.76 3.07
CA TRP A 15 -0.83 -10.48 3.46
C TRP A 15 -0.88 -10.22 4.97
N PHE A 16 -2.00 -10.47 5.62
CA PHE A 16 -2.28 -10.16 7.03
C PHE A 16 -2.17 -11.37 7.97
N GLY A 17 -2.12 -12.59 7.43
CA GLY A 17 -2.33 -13.80 8.22
C GLY A 17 -3.81 -14.04 8.50
N THR A 18 -4.11 -15.11 9.24
CA THR A 18 -5.47 -15.49 9.62
C THR A 18 -5.70 -15.18 11.11
N PRO A 19 -6.95 -14.98 11.57
CA PRO A 19 -7.25 -14.57 12.95
C PRO A 19 -6.72 -15.47 14.07
N ASP A 20 -6.41 -16.72 13.76
CA ASP A 20 -5.81 -17.70 14.68
C ASP A 20 -4.29 -17.55 14.85
N LEU A 21 -3.64 -16.72 14.01
CA LEU A 21 -2.20 -16.50 14.05
C LEU A 21 -1.83 -15.29 14.93
N PRO A 22 -0.74 -15.37 15.73
CA PRO A 22 -0.30 -14.28 16.59
C PRO A 22 0.05 -12.99 15.84
N GLU A 23 0.44 -13.08 14.56
CA GLU A 23 0.72 -11.90 13.74
C GLU A 23 -0.52 -11.16 13.24
N PHE A 24 -1.72 -11.74 13.38
CA PHE A 24 -2.93 -11.12 12.85
C PHE A 24 -3.23 -9.80 13.56
N GLY A 25 -3.32 -8.73 12.78
CA GLY A 25 -3.55 -7.38 13.30
C GLY A 25 -2.30 -6.64 13.76
N HIS A 26 -1.11 -7.23 13.60
CA HIS A 26 0.19 -6.63 13.94
C HIS A 26 1.08 -6.45 12.71
N ALA A 27 2.10 -5.60 12.82
CA ALA A 27 3.09 -5.41 11.77
C ALA A 27 3.85 -6.70 11.46
N ARG A 28 3.83 -7.10 10.18
CA ARG A 28 4.61 -8.24 9.71
C ARG A 28 5.92 -7.77 9.10
N ARG A 29 7.03 -8.41 9.51
CA ARG A 29 8.37 -8.11 9.00
C ARG A 29 8.47 -8.17 7.46
N GLN A 30 7.68 -9.04 6.84
CA GLN A 30 7.68 -9.24 5.39
C GLN A 30 7.15 -8.04 4.59
N TRP A 31 6.36 -7.15 5.21
CA TRP A 31 5.86 -5.94 4.54
C TRP A 31 6.98 -4.95 4.24
N PHE A 32 7.94 -4.83 5.17
CA PHE A 32 8.97 -3.79 5.13
C PHE A 32 10.37 -4.33 4.77
N LYS A 33 10.52 -5.66 4.67
CA LYS A 33 11.80 -6.30 4.33
C LYS A 33 11.76 -6.91 2.94
N LYS A 34 12.68 -6.49 2.08
CA LYS A 34 12.94 -7.15 0.79
C LYS A 34 13.27 -8.62 1.02
N SER A 35 12.50 -9.50 0.39
CA SER A 35 12.64 -10.96 0.53
C SER A 35 12.34 -11.63 -0.82
N PRO A 36 13.37 -12.06 -1.57
CA PRO A 36 13.18 -12.73 -2.86
C PRO A 36 12.29 -13.97 -2.76
N THR A 37 12.34 -14.70 -1.65
CA THR A 37 11.50 -15.88 -1.39
C THR A 37 10.03 -15.50 -1.23
N PHE A 38 9.73 -14.41 -0.51
CA PHE A 38 8.36 -13.92 -0.36
C PHE A 38 7.84 -13.33 -1.68
N ASP A 39 8.67 -12.56 -2.37
CA ASP A 39 8.33 -12.03 -3.70
C ASP A 39 8.07 -13.15 -4.72
N ALA A 40 8.79 -14.27 -4.64
CA ALA A 40 8.54 -15.45 -5.48
C ALA A 40 7.24 -16.16 -5.13
N SER A 41 6.92 -16.34 -3.84
CA SER A 41 5.69 -17.02 -3.44
C SER A 41 4.44 -16.22 -3.80
N LEU A 42 4.50 -14.89 -3.72
CA LEU A 42 3.40 -14.02 -4.19
C LEU A 42 3.20 -14.13 -5.70
N ARG A 43 4.29 -14.12 -6.50
CA ARG A 43 4.22 -14.27 -7.96
C ARG A 43 3.64 -15.62 -8.37
N GLU A 44 4.10 -16.70 -7.75
CA GLU A 44 3.65 -18.06 -8.06
C GLU A 44 2.16 -18.24 -7.74
N ARG A 45 1.72 -17.78 -6.57
CA ARG A 45 0.34 -17.99 -6.10
C ARG A 45 -0.66 -17.03 -6.73
N PHE A 46 -0.28 -15.76 -6.89
CA PHE A 46 -1.23 -14.69 -7.24
C PHE A 46 -0.91 -14.01 -8.58
N GLY A 47 0.13 -14.41 -9.30
CA GLY A 47 0.55 -13.77 -10.56
C GLY A 47 -0.59 -13.60 -11.59
N PRO A 48 -1.29 -14.68 -11.99
CA PRO A 48 -2.41 -14.57 -12.93
C PRO A 48 -3.56 -13.68 -12.42
N MET A 49 -3.84 -13.75 -11.11
CA MET A 49 -4.86 -12.94 -10.46
C MET A 49 -4.47 -11.46 -10.42
N LEU A 50 -3.19 -11.16 -10.15
CA LEU A 50 -2.64 -9.81 -10.16
C LEU A 50 -2.73 -9.18 -11.55
N GLU A 51 -2.43 -9.93 -12.60
CA GLU A 51 -2.63 -9.47 -13.97
C GLU A 51 -4.11 -9.17 -14.26
N SER A 52 -5.04 -9.97 -13.72
CA SER A 52 -6.49 -9.75 -13.85
C SER A 52 -6.97 -8.52 -13.07
N ALA A 53 -6.42 -8.29 -11.87
CA ALA A 53 -6.64 -7.08 -11.09
C ALA A 53 -6.16 -5.84 -11.84
N LEU A 54 -4.97 -5.87 -12.45
CA LEU A 54 -4.42 -4.77 -13.26
C LEU A 54 -5.27 -4.47 -14.51
N ARG A 55 -6.00 -5.46 -15.05
CA ARG A 55 -6.98 -5.27 -16.13
C ARG A 55 -8.36 -4.80 -15.63
N GLY A 56 -8.57 -4.68 -14.33
CA GLY A 56 -9.84 -4.28 -13.72
C GLY A 56 -10.91 -5.38 -13.70
N GLU A 57 -10.55 -6.64 -13.99
CA GLU A 57 -11.49 -7.76 -14.11
C GLU A 57 -12.07 -8.21 -12.77
N LEU A 58 -11.46 -7.80 -11.65
CA LEU A 58 -11.87 -8.14 -10.29
C LEU A 58 -12.68 -7.01 -9.59
N ALA A 59 -13.23 -6.06 -10.37
CA ALA A 59 -13.94 -4.90 -9.81
C ALA A 59 -15.12 -5.26 -8.90
N SER A 60 -15.74 -6.43 -9.08
CA SER A 60 -16.83 -6.92 -8.22
C SER A 60 -16.44 -7.05 -6.75
N TRP A 61 -15.16 -7.24 -6.43
CA TRP A 61 -14.68 -7.35 -5.05
C TRP A 61 -14.90 -6.06 -4.24
N GLN A 62 -15.02 -4.91 -4.91
CA GLN A 62 -15.30 -3.62 -4.26
C GLN A 62 -16.70 -3.56 -3.62
N ALA A 63 -17.57 -4.55 -3.86
CA ALA A 63 -18.87 -4.65 -3.21
C ALA A 63 -18.79 -4.81 -1.67
N THR A 64 -17.63 -5.16 -1.12
CA THR A 64 -17.39 -5.26 0.32
C THR A 64 -16.11 -4.54 0.72
N PRO A 65 -16.02 -3.97 1.94
CA PRO A 65 -14.79 -3.31 2.40
C PRO A 65 -13.56 -4.23 2.41
N PRO A 66 -13.63 -5.50 2.87
CA PRO A 66 -12.49 -6.42 2.78
C PRO A 66 -12.09 -6.73 1.33
N GLY A 67 -13.05 -6.89 0.41
CA GLY A 67 -12.74 -7.15 -1.00
C GLY A 67 -12.08 -5.96 -1.69
N ALA A 68 -12.51 -4.74 -1.37
CA ALA A 68 -11.83 -3.51 -1.80
C ALA A 68 -10.39 -3.44 -1.26
N LEU A 69 -10.18 -3.78 0.02
CA LEU A 69 -8.83 -3.85 0.59
C LEU A 69 -7.96 -4.93 -0.07
N ALA A 70 -8.52 -6.08 -0.43
CA ALA A 70 -7.78 -7.12 -1.16
C ALA A 70 -7.25 -6.58 -2.50
N LEU A 71 -8.07 -5.82 -3.24
CA LEU A 71 -7.61 -5.15 -4.46
C LEU A 71 -6.53 -4.11 -4.18
N ILE A 72 -6.66 -3.30 -3.12
CA ILE A 72 -5.60 -2.36 -2.71
C ILE A 72 -4.30 -3.10 -2.46
N VAL A 73 -4.32 -4.19 -1.69
CA VAL A 73 -3.13 -5.01 -1.41
C VAL A 73 -2.51 -5.55 -2.70
N MET A 74 -3.32 -6.04 -3.65
CA MET A 74 -2.78 -6.53 -4.92
C MET A 74 -2.15 -5.41 -5.76
N LEU A 75 -2.88 -4.32 -5.94
CA LEU A 75 -2.53 -3.23 -6.87
C LEU A 75 -1.39 -2.36 -6.33
N ASP A 76 -1.33 -2.18 -5.01
CA ASP A 76 -0.35 -1.34 -4.35
C ASP A 76 0.82 -2.17 -3.80
N GLN A 77 0.56 -3.26 -3.07
CA GLN A 77 1.63 -4.01 -2.40
C GLN A 77 2.20 -5.13 -3.29
N PHE A 78 1.36 -6.01 -3.85
CA PHE A 78 1.87 -7.14 -4.63
C PHE A 78 2.58 -6.68 -5.89
N THR A 79 2.15 -5.60 -6.54
CA THR A 79 2.91 -5.01 -7.66
C THR A 79 4.34 -4.65 -7.27
N ARG A 80 4.55 -4.00 -6.10
CA ARG A 80 5.88 -3.63 -5.56
C ARG A 80 6.75 -4.83 -5.20
N ASN A 81 6.15 -5.93 -4.77
CA ASN A 81 6.85 -7.20 -4.50
C ASN A 81 7.15 -7.99 -5.78
N CYS A 82 6.13 -8.24 -6.60
CA CYS A 82 6.19 -9.10 -7.79
C CYS A 82 6.97 -8.47 -8.94
N PHE A 83 6.98 -7.14 -9.05
CA PHE A 83 7.63 -6.42 -10.15
C PHE A 83 8.78 -5.52 -9.68
N ARG A 84 9.38 -5.86 -8.54
CA ARG A 84 10.46 -5.09 -7.91
C ARG A 84 11.54 -4.68 -8.90
N GLY A 85 11.94 -3.41 -8.85
CA GLY A 85 12.99 -2.87 -9.71
C GLY A 85 12.57 -2.59 -11.15
N THR A 86 11.27 -2.64 -11.45
CA THR A 86 10.71 -2.32 -12.76
C THR A 86 9.61 -1.27 -12.65
N GLN A 87 9.26 -0.61 -13.75
CA GLN A 87 8.14 0.35 -13.79
C GLN A 87 6.81 -0.28 -13.40
N ARG A 88 6.65 -1.59 -13.65
CA ARG A 88 5.41 -2.33 -13.32
C ARG A 88 5.14 -2.36 -11.81
N ALA A 89 6.14 -2.10 -10.97
CA ALA A 89 5.94 -1.95 -9.52
C ALA A 89 4.92 -0.86 -9.15
N PHE A 90 4.72 0.13 -10.02
CA PHE A 90 3.81 1.26 -9.81
C PHE A 90 2.54 1.18 -10.68
N SER A 91 2.36 0.08 -11.43
CA SER A 91 1.29 -0.03 -12.44
C SER A 91 -0.14 -0.06 -11.87
N GLY A 92 -0.29 -0.37 -10.58
CA GLY A 92 -1.58 -0.40 -9.90
C GLY A 92 -1.90 0.86 -9.09
N ASP A 93 -0.96 1.79 -8.94
CA ASP A 93 -1.04 2.91 -7.97
C ASP A 93 -2.32 3.74 -8.14
N MET A 94 -2.63 4.18 -9.36
CA MET A 94 -3.82 4.98 -9.64
C MET A 94 -5.13 4.24 -9.36
N MET A 95 -5.17 2.93 -9.61
CA MET A 95 -6.36 2.12 -9.35
C MET A 95 -6.51 1.87 -7.85
N ALA A 96 -5.42 1.57 -7.15
CA ALA A 96 -5.42 1.42 -5.69
C ALA A 96 -5.86 2.71 -4.99
N LEU A 97 -5.35 3.87 -5.42
CA LEU A 97 -5.72 5.18 -4.89
C LEU A 97 -7.21 5.47 -5.06
N LYS A 98 -7.77 5.15 -6.24
CA LYS A 98 -9.21 5.32 -6.48
C LYS A 98 -10.06 4.48 -5.52
N ILE A 99 -9.68 3.22 -5.30
CA ILE A 99 -10.40 2.31 -4.41
C ILE A 99 -10.26 2.78 -2.95
N ALA A 100 -9.06 3.19 -2.54
CA ALA A 100 -8.80 3.72 -1.21
C ALA A 100 -9.63 4.98 -0.92
N ARG A 101 -9.71 5.89 -1.89
CA ARG A 101 -10.54 7.10 -1.78
C ARG A 101 -12.01 6.80 -1.58
N GLU A 102 -12.57 5.88 -2.35
CA GLU A 102 -13.97 5.45 -2.17
C GLU A 102 -14.22 4.86 -0.77
N LEU A 103 -13.30 4.04 -0.25
CA LEU A 103 -13.42 3.49 1.10
C LEU A 103 -13.43 4.57 2.18
N VAL A 104 -12.51 5.53 2.08
CA VAL A 104 -12.38 6.65 3.03
C VAL A 104 -13.56 7.62 2.94
N ASP A 105 -13.97 8.00 1.73
CA ASP A 105 -15.08 8.94 1.49
C ASP A 105 -16.41 8.38 2.02
N THR A 106 -16.58 7.05 1.99
CA THR A 106 -17.76 6.37 2.52
C THR A 106 -17.63 5.96 3.99
N GLY A 107 -16.46 6.15 4.62
CA GLY A 107 -16.18 5.72 5.99
C GLY A 107 -16.17 4.20 6.19
N LYS A 108 -16.17 3.41 5.10
CA LYS A 108 -16.27 1.95 5.11
C LYS A 108 -14.97 1.26 5.53
N GLU A 109 -13.83 1.94 5.42
CA GLU A 109 -12.56 1.46 5.96
C GLU A 109 -12.65 1.21 7.48
N ARG A 110 -13.49 1.96 8.20
CA ARG A 110 -13.68 1.78 9.66
C ARG A 110 -14.26 0.42 10.05
N SER A 111 -14.91 -0.30 9.13
CA SER A 111 -15.41 -1.64 9.40
C SER A 111 -14.37 -2.74 9.19
N LEU A 112 -13.14 -2.41 8.80
CA LEU A 112 -12.07 -3.38 8.63
C LEU A 112 -11.60 -3.91 10.00
N PRO A 113 -11.16 -5.17 10.07
CA PRO A 113 -11.07 -5.89 11.34
C PRO A 113 -9.94 -5.42 12.27
N THR A 114 -8.87 -4.82 11.72
CA THR A 114 -7.72 -4.41 12.53
C THR A 114 -7.19 -3.03 12.11
N PRO A 115 -6.43 -2.35 13.01
CA PRO A 115 -5.73 -1.12 12.65
C PRO A 115 -4.80 -1.30 11.45
N CYS A 116 -4.04 -2.40 11.36
CA CYS A 116 -3.20 -2.64 10.19
C CYS A 116 -4.01 -2.70 8.88
N HIS A 117 -5.20 -3.33 8.86
CA HIS A 117 -6.03 -3.33 7.64
C HIS A 117 -6.41 -1.91 7.21
N ARG A 118 -6.76 -1.03 8.16
CA ARG A 118 -7.06 0.39 7.90
C ARG A 118 -5.82 1.16 7.44
N MET A 119 -4.65 0.88 8.02
CA MET A 119 -3.37 1.46 7.61
C MET A 119 -3.07 1.20 6.13
N PHE A 120 -3.31 -0.02 5.64
CA PHE A 120 -3.09 -0.34 4.22
C PHE A 120 -4.10 0.34 3.27
N VAL A 121 -5.24 0.83 3.76
CA VAL A 121 -6.12 1.72 2.97
C VAL A 121 -5.50 3.10 2.80
N ALA A 122 -4.68 3.57 3.75
CA ALA A 122 -4.02 4.87 3.65
C ALA A 122 -2.76 4.86 2.74
N MET A 123 -2.10 3.70 2.59
CA MET A 123 -0.85 3.60 1.81
C MET A 123 -0.93 4.05 0.34
N PRO A 124 -2.02 3.80 -0.43
CA PRO A 124 -2.13 4.35 -1.78
C PRO A 124 -2.05 5.88 -1.85
N PHE A 125 -2.50 6.60 -0.81
CA PHE A 125 -2.33 8.04 -0.71
C PHE A 125 -0.86 8.42 -0.43
N GLU A 126 -0.19 7.68 0.45
CA GLU A 126 1.24 7.83 0.77
C GLU A 126 2.13 7.57 -0.45
N HIS A 127 1.70 6.69 -1.36
CA HIS A 127 2.44 6.36 -2.57
C HIS A 127 2.20 7.27 -3.77
N ASP A 128 1.20 8.16 -3.69
CA ASP A 128 0.86 9.09 -4.76
C ASP A 128 1.78 10.32 -4.75
N GLU A 129 2.28 10.72 -5.91
CA GLU A 129 3.15 11.90 -6.07
C GLU A 129 2.31 13.19 -6.16
N ASN A 130 1.41 13.38 -5.19
CA ASN A 130 0.51 14.53 -5.11
C ASN A 130 0.43 15.06 -3.66
N LEU A 131 0.56 16.37 -3.49
CA LEU A 131 0.58 17.01 -2.17
C LEU A 131 -0.71 16.82 -1.36
N GLU A 132 -1.88 16.82 -2.00
CA GLU A 132 -3.16 16.59 -1.31
C GLU A 132 -3.29 15.14 -0.85
N SER A 133 -2.85 14.18 -1.68
CA SER A 133 -2.79 12.77 -1.28
C SER A 133 -1.86 12.57 -0.09
N GLN A 134 -0.70 13.22 -0.06
CA GLN A 134 0.23 13.13 1.08
C GLN A 134 -0.37 13.69 2.38
N ARG A 135 -1.06 14.83 2.31
CA ARG A 135 -1.78 15.38 3.46
C ARG A 135 -2.86 14.43 3.96
N GLU A 136 -3.57 13.79 3.05
CA GLU A 136 -4.61 12.82 3.38
C GLU A 136 -4.03 11.54 4.00
N ALA A 137 -2.90 11.04 3.49
CA ALA A 137 -2.18 9.93 4.09
C ALA A 137 -1.83 10.23 5.55
N VAL A 138 -1.15 11.36 5.81
CA VAL A 138 -0.78 11.78 7.17
C VAL A 138 -2.01 11.90 8.07
N ARG A 139 -3.10 12.52 7.58
CA ARG A 139 -4.35 12.66 8.34
C ARG A 139 -4.94 11.31 8.73
N LEU A 140 -5.01 10.37 7.80
CA LEU A 140 -5.57 9.02 8.04
C LEU A 140 -4.73 8.24 9.04
N HIS A 141 -3.40 8.26 8.90
CA HIS A 141 -2.49 7.64 9.85
C HIS A 141 -2.57 8.27 11.24
N GLN A 142 -2.69 9.60 11.33
CA GLN A 142 -2.80 10.32 12.59
C GLN A 142 -4.08 9.96 13.33
N ILE A 143 -5.23 9.94 12.64
CA ILE A 143 -6.50 9.50 13.21
C ILE A 143 -6.38 8.07 13.75
N LEU A 144 -5.79 7.17 12.97
CA LEU A 144 -5.64 5.78 13.36
C LEU A 144 -4.72 5.63 14.58
N PHE A 145 -3.65 6.41 14.66
CA PHE A 145 -2.76 6.43 15.82
C PHE A 145 -3.46 7.01 17.06
N ASP A 146 -4.23 8.08 16.92
CA ASP A 146 -4.95 8.68 18.03
C ASP A 146 -6.03 7.77 18.60
N GLU A 147 -6.69 6.98 17.73
CA GLU A 147 -7.70 5.98 18.11
C GLU A 147 -7.09 4.76 18.83
N THR A 148 -5.87 4.34 18.45
CA THR A 148 -5.32 3.04 18.89
C THR A 148 -4.17 3.16 19.89
N ARG A 149 -3.37 4.22 19.80
CA ARG A 149 -2.07 4.38 20.48
C ARG A 149 -1.13 3.19 20.26
N ASP A 150 -1.29 2.48 19.15
CA ASP A 150 -0.53 1.29 18.80
C ASP A 150 0.83 1.65 18.18
N LYS A 151 1.88 0.89 18.54
CA LYS A 151 3.27 1.15 18.12
C LYS A 151 3.51 0.86 16.64
N ASP A 152 2.84 -0.13 16.08
CA ASP A 152 2.95 -0.46 14.66
C ASP A 152 2.32 0.66 13.83
N ILE A 153 1.21 1.23 14.32
CA ILE A 153 0.55 2.39 13.71
C ILE A 153 1.38 3.67 13.86
N GLU A 154 2.01 3.89 15.01
CA GLU A 154 2.95 5.01 15.22
C GLU A 154 4.09 4.98 14.20
N SER A 155 4.65 3.79 13.96
CA SER A 155 5.67 3.60 12.92
C SER A 155 5.14 3.96 11.53
N GLY A 156 3.94 3.49 11.18
CA GLY A 156 3.29 3.85 9.92
C GLY A 156 3.08 5.36 9.76
N LEU A 157 2.59 6.05 10.80
CA LEU A 157 2.44 7.51 10.80
C LEU A 157 3.76 8.23 10.56
N LYS A 158 4.84 7.78 11.20
CA LYS A 158 6.17 8.35 10.98
C LYS A 158 6.59 8.25 9.50
N TYR A 159 6.34 7.11 8.84
CA TYR A 159 6.67 6.96 7.42
C TYR A 159 5.78 7.82 6.52
N ALA A 160 4.49 7.95 6.82
CA ALA A 160 3.59 8.83 6.07
C ALA A 160 4.06 10.30 6.12
N ILE A 161 4.55 10.77 7.27
CA ILE A 161 5.12 12.12 7.41
C ILE A 161 6.38 12.26 6.56
N LEU A 162 7.30 11.29 6.61
CA LEU A 162 8.52 11.32 5.80
C LEU A 162 8.21 11.32 4.29
N HIS A 163 7.21 10.55 3.83
CA HIS A 163 6.79 10.57 2.42
C HIS A 163 6.24 11.94 2.03
N ALA A 164 5.42 12.56 2.89
CA ALA A 164 4.88 13.88 2.65
C ALA A 164 5.97 14.94 2.53
N GLU A 165 6.99 14.92 3.38
CA GLU A 165 8.14 15.83 3.32
C GLU A 165 8.91 15.72 1.99
N VAL A 166 9.09 14.50 1.47
CA VAL A 166 9.75 14.26 0.18
C VAL A 166 8.94 14.88 -0.96
N ILE A 167 7.63 14.67 -0.98
CA ILE A 167 6.75 15.25 -2.00
C ILE A 167 6.62 16.77 -1.85
N GLU A 168 6.60 17.30 -0.63
CA GLU A 168 6.60 18.76 -0.42
C GLU A 168 7.89 19.41 -0.94
N THR A 169 9.02 18.72 -0.79
CA THR A 169 10.32 19.21 -1.24
C THR A 169 10.51 19.09 -2.76
N PHE A 170 10.22 17.92 -3.33
CA PHE A 170 10.58 17.59 -4.72
C PHE A 170 9.38 17.49 -5.67
N GLY A 171 8.14 17.48 -5.16
CA GLY A 171 6.93 17.23 -5.93
C GLY A 171 6.76 15.80 -6.45
N ARG A 172 7.72 14.92 -6.16
CA ARG A 172 7.80 13.51 -6.61
C ARG A 172 8.76 12.72 -5.73
N PHE A 173 8.82 11.41 -5.90
CA PHE A 173 9.77 10.53 -5.22
C PHE A 173 11.06 10.36 -6.03
N PRO A 174 12.21 10.92 -5.61
CA PRO A 174 13.44 10.85 -6.39
C PRO A 174 13.96 9.42 -6.59
N HIS A 175 13.69 8.52 -5.64
CA HIS A 175 14.10 7.11 -5.74
C HIS A 175 13.41 6.36 -6.90
N ARG A 176 12.28 6.88 -7.41
CA ARG A 176 11.58 6.31 -8.57
C ARG A 176 12.15 6.79 -9.91
N ASN A 177 12.97 7.85 -9.93
CA ASN A 177 13.41 8.52 -11.16
C ASN A 177 14.07 7.55 -12.15
N ALA A 178 15.08 6.79 -11.72
CA ALA A 178 15.77 5.85 -12.58
C ALA A 178 14.84 4.75 -13.13
N ILE A 179 13.93 4.24 -12.30
CA ILE A 179 12.98 3.18 -12.71
C ILE A 179 11.99 3.75 -13.73
N LEU A 180 11.48 4.96 -13.50
CA LEU A 180 10.51 5.65 -14.36
C LEU A 180 11.14 6.37 -15.56
N GLY A 181 12.46 6.29 -15.75
CA GLY A 181 13.16 6.96 -16.85
C GLY A 181 13.18 8.50 -16.74
N ARG A 182 13.05 9.04 -15.53
CA ARG A 182 13.15 10.48 -15.25
C ARG A 182 14.59 10.87 -14.96
N GLU A 183 15.00 12.04 -15.42
CA GLU A 183 16.27 12.65 -15.02
C GLU A 183 16.14 13.24 -13.60
N SER A 184 17.13 12.96 -12.75
CA SER A 184 17.21 13.51 -11.39
C SER A 184 17.92 14.86 -11.41
N THR A 185 17.44 15.82 -10.62
CA THR A 185 18.14 17.09 -10.38
C THR A 185 19.38 16.89 -9.50
N ALA A 186 20.25 17.89 -9.43
CA ALA A 186 21.41 17.85 -8.53
C ALA A 186 20.99 17.71 -7.06
N GLU A 187 19.94 18.40 -6.64
CA GLU A 187 19.38 18.35 -5.28
C GLU A 187 18.82 16.97 -4.95
N GLU A 188 18.08 16.36 -5.89
CA GLU A 188 17.57 14.99 -5.77
C GLU A 188 18.71 13.97 -5.64
N LEU A 189 19.80 14.14 -6.40
CA LEU A 189 20.97 13.26 -6.34
C LEU A 189 21.71 13.37 -5.01
N GLU A 190 21.89 14.57 -4.46
CA GLU A 190 22.49 14.75 -3.13
C GLU A 190 21.59 14.15 -2.05
N TRP A 191 20.28 14.36 -2.13
CA TRP A 191 19.31 13.79 -1.20
C TRP A 191 19.35 12.25 -1.21
N LEU A 192 19.44 11.62 -2.38
CA LEU A 192 19.55 10.16 -2.54
C LEU A 192 20.82 9.57 -1.93
N LYS A 193 21.92 10.33 -1.84
CA LYS A 193 23.16 9.85 -1.19
C LYS A 193 22.98 9.67 0.31
N MET A 194 22.20 10.55 0.94
CA MET A 194 21.99 10.59 2.39
C MET A 194 20.80 9.71 2.84
N ASN A 195 19.85 9.43 1.95
CA ASN A 195 18.60 8.73 2.28
C ASN A 195 18.50 7.35 1.61
N ARG A 196 19.53 6.53 1.76
CA ARG A 196 19.53 5.15 1.27
C ARG A 196 18.60 4.30 2.13
N GLY A 197 17.36 4.10 1.69
CA GLY A 197 16.38 3.29 2.43
C GLY A 197 14.93 3.74 2.30
N PHE A 198 14.70 4.90 1.68
CA PHE A 198 13.44 5.19 1.01
C PHE A 198 13.22 4.25 -0.18
#